data_AF-A0A059SLC8-F1
#
_entry.id   AF-A0A059SLC8-F1
#
_cell.length_a   1.000
_cell.length_b   1.000
_cell.length_c   1.000
_cell.angle_alpha   90.00
_cell.angle_beta   90.00
_cell.angle_gamma   90.00
#
_symmetry.space_group_name_H-M   'P 1'
#
loop_
_entity.id
_entity.type
_entity.pdbx_description
1 polymer ?
#
loop_
_entity_poly.entity_id
_entity_poly.type
_entity_poly.pdbx_seq_one_letter_code
_entity_poly.pdbx_strand_id
1 'polypeptide(L)'
;MSHSRKKTPFVSSKLLKKVRTGNRKEVILTWSRASTIVPLMIGTVIAVYNGKTHLPVYVTDKMIGHKFGEFSPTRTFKRHKS
;
A
#
# COMPACT_ATOMS: atom_id res chain seq x y z
N MET A 1 4.83 -6.68 11.87
CA MET A 1 5.12 -7.96 11.19
C MET A 1 6.62 -8.05 10.96
N SER A 2 7.31 -9.11 11.42
CA SER A 2 8.76 -9.25 11.24
C SER A 2 9.06 -10.00 9.94
N HIS A 3 9.97 -9.46 9.13
CA HIS A 3 10.46 -10.10 7.92
C HIS A 3 11.98 -10.29 8.01
N SER A 4 12.50 -11.20 7.19
CA SER A 4 13.93 -11.46 7.14
C SER A 4 14.69 -10.19 6.75
N ARG A 5 15.50 -9.67 7.67
CA ARG A 5 16.35 -8.49 7.43
C ARG A 5 17.41 -8.72 6.35
N LYS A 6 17.77 -9.99 6.09
CA LYS A 6 18.76 -10.37 5.07
C LYS A 6 18.21 -10.27 3.64
N LYS A 7 16.88 -10.31 3.46
CA LYS A 7 16.23 -10.28 2.14
C LYS A 7 15.73 -8.88 1.81
N THR A 8 15.78 -8.51 0.54
CA THR A 8 15.22 -7.22 0.09
C THR A 8 13.70 -7.19 0.27
N PRO A 9 13.13 -6.03 0.59
CA PRO A 9 11.68 -5.90 0.75
C PRO A 9 10.98 -6.18 -0.59
N PHE A 10 9.92 -6.96 -0.54
CA PHE A 10 9.13 -7.27 -1.72
C PHE A 10 8.34 -6.05 -2.19
N VAL A 11 8.48 -5.72 -3.48
CA VAL A 11 7.68 -4.71 -4.18
C VAL A 11 7.29 -5.26 -5.55
N SER A 12 6.01 -5.14 -5.91
CA SER A 12 5.56 -5.54 -7.25
C SER A 12 6.21 -4.69 -8.33
N SER A 13 6.76 -5.34 -9.35
CA SER A 13 7.38 -4.67 -10.51
C SER A 13 6.41 -3.73 -11.23
N LYS A 14 5.13 -4.10 -11.36
CA LYS A 14 4.09 -3.26 -11.97
C LYS A 14 3.83 -1.98 -11.16
N LEU A 15 3.81 -2.09 -9.84
CA LEU A 15 3.62 -0.95 -8.95
C LEU A 15 4.84 -0.02 -9.01
N LEU A 16 6.05 -0.58 -8.94
CA LEU A 16 7.28 0.19 -8.99
C LEU A 16 7.44 0.95 -10.32
N LYS A 17 7.10 0.31 -11.45
CA LYS A 17 7.09 0.97 -12.77
C LYS A 17 6.13 2.17 -12.78
N LYS A 18 4.89 1.97 -12.34
CA LYS A 18 3.88 3.05 -12.28
C LYS A 18 4.31 4.23 -11.41
N VAL A 19 4.93 3.97 -10.26
CA VAL A 19 5.42 5.01 -9.36
C VAL A 19 6.60 5.78 -9.97
N ARG A 20 7.45 5.11 -10.76
CA ARG A 20 8.59 5.75 -11.44
C ARG A 20 8.18 6.61 -12.62
N THR A 21 7.19 6.17 -13.39
CA THR A 21 6.74 6.87 -14.61
C THR A 21 5.61 7.86 -14.35
N GLY A 22 4.82 7.64 -13.29
CA GLY A 22 3.63 8.42 -13.00
C GLY A 22 3.93 9.73 -12.31
N ASN A 23 3.05 10.70 -12.50
CA ASN A 23 3.10 11.97 -11.79
C ASN A 23 2.64 11.81 -10.34
N ARG A 24 3.22 12.59 -9.42
CA ARG A 24 2.88 12.53 -7.98
C ARG A 24 1.40 12.84 -7.66
N LYS A 25 0.72 13.58 -8.54
CA LYS A 25 -0.69 13.98 -8.39
C LYS A 25 -1.68 12.90 -8.83
N GLU A 26 -1.22 11.85 -9.52
CA GLU A 26 -2.11 10.81 -10.04
C GLU A 26 -2.39 9.73 -9.00
N VAL A 27 -3.63 9.24 -8.99
CA VAL A 27 -4.03 8.13 -8.12
C VAL A 27 -3.61 6.81 -8.76
N ILE A 28 -2.69 6.09 -8.11
CA ILE A 28 -2.18 4.81 -8.61
C ILE A 28 -3.02 3.66 -8.04
N LEU A 29 -3.74 2.95 -8.89
CA LEU A 29 -4.47 1.73 -8.50
C LEU A 29 -3.52 0.53 -8.34
N THR A 30 -3.67 -0.18 -7.21
CA THR A 30 -2.92 -1.40 -6.92
C THR A 30 -3.78 -2.51 -6.34
N TRP A 31 -3.51 -3.74 -6.78
CA TRP A 31 -3.99 -4.98 -6.18
C TRP A 31 -2.93 -5.65 -5.30
N SER A 32 -1.67 -5.19 -5.37
CA SER A 32 -0.57 -5.80 -4.65
C SER A 32 -0.50 -5.30 -3.21
N ARG A 33 -1.30 -5.92 -2.35
CA ARG A 33 -1.34 -5.63 -0.90
C ARG A 33 -0.07 -6.09 -0.16
N ALA A 34 0.67 -7.04 -0.74
CA ALA A 34 1.90 -7.58 -0.18
C ALA A 34 3.12 -6.67 -0.39
N SER A 35 3.02 -5.68 -1.29
CA SER A 35 4.10 -4.75 -1.59
C SER A 35 4.42 -3.87 -0.38
N THR A 36 5.70 -3.68 -0.16
CA THR A 36 6.26 -2.85 0.92
C THR A 36 6.34 -1.41 0.44
N ILE A 37 6.03 -0.46 1.32
CA ILE A 37 6.16 0.97 1.06
C ILE A 37 7.64 1.32 1.04
N VAL A 38 8.09 1.82 -0.11
CA VAL A 38 9.47 2.29 -0.32
C VAL A 38 9.52 3.81 -0.30
N PRO A 39 10.67 4.44 0.05
CA PRO A 39 10.79 5.89 0.14
C PRO A 39 10.40 6.65 -1.14
N LEU A 40 10.56 6.02 -2.31
CA LEU A 40 10.16 6.61 -3.59
C LEU A 40 8.65 6.91 -3.70
N MET A 41 7.82 6.26 -2.90
CA MET A 41 6.36 6.39 -2.95
C MET A 41 5.83 7.55 -2.08
N ILE A 42 6.68 8.24 -1.31
CA ILE A 42 6.26 9.33 -0.43
C ILE A 42 5.58 10.44 -1.23
N GLY A 43 4.44 10.91 -0.74
CA GLY A 43 3.66 11.98 -1.37
C GLY A 43 2.81 11.53 -2.56
N THR A 44 2.74 10.23 -2.85
CA THR A 44 1.81 9.66 -3.84
C THR A 44 0.54 9.14 -3.18
N VAL A 45 -0.57 9.19 -3.91
CA VAL A 45 -1.84 8.57 -3.50
C VAL A 45 -1.95 7.20 -4.17
N ILE A 46 -1.97 6.15 -3.36
CA ILE A 46 -2.06 4.77 -3.84
C ILE A 46 -3.40 4.18 -3.40
N ALA A 47 -4.20 3.79 -4.38
CA ALA A 47 -5.52 3.22 -4.16
C ALA A 47 -5.45 1.69 -4.06
N VAL A 48 -5.48 1.18 -2.83
CA VAL A 48 -5.25 -0.22 -2.47
C VAL A 48 -6.55 -1.00 -2.45
N TYR A 49 -6.61 -2.10 -3.22
CA TYR A 49 -7.77 -2.99 -3.24
C TYR A 49 -7.97 -3.71 -1.90
N ASN A 50 -9.18 -3.65 -1.34
CA ASN A 50 -9.54 -4.31 -0.08
C ASN A 50 -10.34 -5.62 -0.24
N GLY A 51 -10.63 -6.04 -1.48
CA GLY A 51 -11.51 -7.18 -1.78
C GLY A 51 -12.87 -6.79 -2.36
N LYS A 52 -13.24 -5.50 -2.30
CA LYS A 52 -14.47 -4.96 -2.91
C LYS A 52 -14.18 -3.66 -3.69
N THR A 53 -13.45 -2.73 -3.08
CA THR A 53 -13.16 -1.41 -3.63
C THR A 53 -11.68 -1.05 -3.45
N HIS A 54 -11.24 0.01 -4.13
CA HIS A 54 -9.93 0.59 -3.95
C HIS A 54 -10.00 1.74 -2.95
N LEU A 55 -9.28 1.62 -1.83
CA LEU A 55 -9.19 2.67 -0.81
C LEU A 55 -7.97 3.56 -1.09
N PRO A 56 -8.14 4.88 -1.29
CA PRO A 56 -7.01 5.79 -1.49
C PRO A 56 -6.23 5.96 -0.19
N VAL A 57 -4.95 5.64 -0.23
CA VAL A 57 -4.00 5.82 0.88
C VAL A 57 -2.95 6.83 0.45
N TYR A 58 -2.85 7.94 1.19
CA TYR A 58 -1.78 8.91 1.01
C TYR A 58 -0.53 8.44 1.76
N VAL A 59 0.58 8.27 1.04
CA VAL A 59 1.81 7.71 1.61
C VAL A 59 2.64 8.79 2.29
N THR A 60 2.89 8.60 3.59
CA THR A 60 3.76 9.46 4.41
C THR A 60 5.05 8.73 4.82
N ASP A 61 6.06 9.48 5.26
CA ASP A 61 7.37 8.94 5.66
C ASP A 61 7.29 7.88 6.78
N LYS A 62 6.37 8.08 7.73
CA LYS A 62 6.13 7.14 8.84
C LYS A 62 5.61 5.77 8.41
N MET A 63 5.17 5.62 7.16
CA MET A 63 4.63 4.38 6.62
C MET A 63 5.70 3.52 5.93
N ILE A 64 6.95 3.99 5.82
CA ILE A 64 8.03 3.23 5.18
C ILE A 64 8.28 1.91 5.91
N GLY A 65 8.47 0.84 5.15
CA GLY A 65 8.68 -0.50 5.70
C GLY A 65 7.40 -1.27 6.05
N HIS A 66 6.25 -0.61 6.10
CA HIS A 66 4.94 -1.26 6.21
C HIS A 66 4.44 -1.78 4.87
N LYS A 67 3.44 -2.66 4.90
CA LYS A 67 2.75 -3.14 3.69
C LYS A 67 1.46 -2.39 3.43
N PHE A 68 1.12 -2.23 2.15
CA PHE A 68 -0.16 -1.63 1.75
C PHE A 68 -1.39 -2.34 2.32
N GLY A 69 -1.30 -3.65 2.57
CA GLY A 69 -2.39 -4.42 3.18
C GLY A 69 -2.77 -3.98 4.60
N GLU A 70 -1.87 -3.35 5.34
CA GLU A 70 -2.11 -2.87 6.71
C GLU A 70 -3.04 -1.64 6.72
N PHE A 71 -3.00 -0.84 5.65
CA PHE A 71 -3.79 0.39 5.51
C PHE A 71 -5.11 0.17 4.76
N SER A 72 -5.44 -1.07 4.41
CA SER A 72 -6.62 -1.44 3.63
C SER A 72 -7.36 -2.60 4.31
N PRO A 73 -8.31 -2.30 5.22
CA PRO A 73 -9.05 -3.32 5.96
C PRO A 73 -9.98 -4.11 5.04
N THR A 74 -9.96 -5.43 5.16
CA THR A 74 -10.72 -6.35 4.28
C THR A 74 -12.11 -6.68 4.78
N ARG A 75 -12.31 -6.65 6.10
CA ARG A 75 -13.57 -6.96 6.76
C ARG A 75 -14.02 -5.73 7.54
N THR A 76 -15.30 -5.39 7.43
CA THR A 76 -15.91 -4.42 8.32
C THR A 76 -16.20 -5.12 9.64
N PHE A 77 -15.54 -4.69 10.71
CA PHE A 77 -15.84 -5.18 12.05
C PHE A 77 -17.19 -4.61 12.48
N LYS A 78 -18.21 -5.46 12.59
CA LYS A 78 -19.49 -5.10 13.18
C LYS A 78 -19.48 -5.56 14.64
N ARG A 79 -19.45 -4.61 15.58
CA ARG A 79 -19.63 -4.93 17.00
C ARG A 79 -21.08 -5.35 17.22
N HIS A 80 -21.30 -6.44 17.95
CA HIS A 80 -22.63 -6.76 18.45
C HIS A 80 -23.12 -5.62 19.34
N LYS A 81 -24.29 -5.06 19.04
CA LYS A 81 -24.95 -4.12 19.96
C LYS A 81 -25.40 -4.94 21.16
N SER A 82 -24.99 -4.52 22.35
CA SER A 82 -25.50 -5.03 23.62
C SER A 82 -27.00 -4.81 23.71
#